data_AF-A0AAU2I622-F1
#
_entry.id   AF-A0AAU2I622-F1
#
_cell.length_a   1.000
_cell.length_b   1.000
_cell.length_c   1.000
_cell.angle_alpha   90.00
_cell.angle_beta   90.00
_cell.angle_gamma   90.00
#
_symmetry.space_group_name_H-M   'P 1'
#
loop_
_entity.id
_entity.type
_entity.pdbx_description
1 polymer ?
#
loop_
_entity_poly.entity_id
_entity_poly.type
_entity_poly.pdbx_seq_one_letter_code
_entity_poly.pdbx_strand_id
1 'polypeptide(L)'
;MTSVQLKLGDVVTRADMKAMFGGGTQGGIIPSDTTDNILIYADHESGKLYGYQDGWLAEEDEKGPVFEYTGQGVKGNQTLTDRNKSVALHGDHGRTLRVFVCVGFVNGKNGTKKHRYLGEFKVDDDEPFVRRRALDENQAMRWVYVFRLRPVAEVEQVAEDFVAAAPEDSIETVSAVPISDPTLLELKPAEATTGQVTKPEKNSKKKVTRKASDAVEITWREAELSDRFLAFLTSQGHEVKRVKIRIKGLTATFWTDLYDVTDNVLYELKGSGGRNAVRMAIGQLHDYSRHMPKKDARLVVMLPEKPVDDLAELVAHAGMELAYEDGDKFIGWTAS
;
A
#
# COMPACT_ATOMS: atom_id res chain seq x y z
N MET A 1 3.46 6.30 -40.96
CA MET A 1 2.97 4.99 -40.46
C MET A 1 1.83 5.28 -39.52
N THR A 2 0.66 4.73 -39.78
CA THR A 2 -0.55 4.92 -38.97
C THR A 2 -0.26 4.41 -37.55
N SER A 3 -0.25 5.31 -36.57
CA SER A 3 -0.13 4.94 -35.16
C SER A 3 -1.33 4.07 -34.81
N VAL A 4 -1.10 2.77 -34.61
CA VAL A 4 -2.13 1.88 -34.07
C VAL A 4 -2.48 2.40 -32.69
N GLN A 5 -3.70 2.91 -32.54
CA GLN A 5 -4.20 3.39 -31.27
C GLN A 5 -4.59 2.17 -30.44
N LEU A 6 -3.96 1.99 -29.28
CA LEU A 6 -4.28 0.92 -28.34
C LEU A 6 -5.68 1.14 -27.76
N LYS A 7 -6.54 0.13 -27.83
CA LYS A 7 -7.91 0.15 -27.31
C LYS A 7 -8.06 -0.79 -26.12
N LEU A 8 -9.03 -0.48 -25.26
CA LEU A 8 -9.45 -1.37 -24.17
C LEU A 8 -9.78 -2.76 -24.74
N GLY A 9 -9.31 -3.83 -24.10
CA GLY A 9 -9.50 -5.20 -24.58
C GLY A 9 -8.50 -5.69 -25.61
N ASP A 10 -7.64 -4.83 -26.17
CA ASP A 10 -6.64 -5.26 -27.14
C ASP A 10 -5.67 -6.26 -26.50
N VAL A 11 -5.48 -7.39 -27.18
CA VAL A 11 -4.54 -8.44 -26.76
C VAL A 11 -3.23 -8.26 -27.51
N VAL A 12 -2.18 -7.96 -26.76
CA VAL A 12 -0.88 -7.57 -27.27
C VAL A 12 0.25 -8.40 -26.66
N THR A 13 1.40 -8.41 -27.30
CA THR A 13 2.64 -8.91 -26.72
C THR A 13 3.48 -7.75 -26.17
N ARG A 14 4.45 -8.08 -25.31
CA ARG A 14 5.41 -7.07 -24.82
C ARG A 14 6.29 -6.50 -25.92
N ALA A 15 6.50 -7.25 -27.01
CA ALA A 15 7.23 -6.75 -28.18
C ALA A 15 6.44 -5.64 -28.90
N ASP A 16 5.13 -5.82 -29.04
CA ASP A 16 4.24 -4.80 -29.62
C ASP A 16 4.24 -3.54 -28.77
N MET A 17 4.15 -3.69 -27.44
CA MET A 17 4.19 -2.56 -26.51
C MET A 17 5.55 -1.87 -26.46
N LYS A 18 6.65 -2.61 -26.60
CA LYS A 18 7.98 -2.00 -26.76
C LYS A 18 8.06 -1.17 -28.06
N ALA A 19 7.50 -1.66 -29.16
CA ALA A 19 7.47 -0.91 -30.41
C ALA A 19 6.61 0.37 -30.33
N MET A 20 5.52 0.32 -29.56
CA MET A 20 4.58 1.44 -29.40
C MET A 20 5.03 2.47 -28.37
N PHE A 21 5.48 2.03 -27.20
CA PHE A 21 5.77 2.89 -26.05
C PHE A 21 7.24 2.87 -25.63
N GLY A 22 8.09 2.00 -26.15
CA GLY A 22 9.48 1.83 -25.70
C GLY A 22 9.65 0.99 -24.44
N GLY A 23 10.82 1.12 -23.80
CA GLY A 23 11.17 0.36 -22.59
C GLY A 23 11.61 -1.09 -22.82
N GLY A 24 11.64 -1.86 -21.73
CA GLY A 24 12.06 -3.26 -21.70
C GLY A 24 10.97 -4.27 -22.11
N THR A 25 11.33 -5.55 -22.17
CA THR A 25 10.38 -6.66 -22.39
C THR A 25 10.27 -7.62 -21.21
N GLN A 26 11.05 -7.41 -20.15
CA GLN A 26 11.15 -8.29 -18.99
C GLN A 26 10.78 -7.59 -17.68
N GLY A 27 10.05 -8.30 -16.81
CA GLY A 27 9.53 -7.81 -15.53
C GLY A 27 8.04 -7.42 -15.58
N GLY A 28 7.48 -7.11 -14.42
CA GLY A 28 6.09 -6.66 -14.26
C GLY A 28 5.91 -5.15 -14.45
N ILE A 29 6.87 -4.36 -13.94
CA ILE A 29 6.88 -2.90 -14.09
C ILE A 29 7.93 -2.51 -15.13
N ILE A 30 7.49 -1.83 -16.20
CA ILE A 30 8.35 -1.42 -17.30
C ILE A 30 8.16 0.08 -17.57
N PRO A 31 9.00 0.94 -16.96
CA PRO A 31 9.06 2.34 -17.33
C PRO A 31 9.54 2.46 -18.78
N SER A 32 8.86 3.28 -19.57
CA SER A 32 9.34 3.67 -20.90
C SER A 32 10.53 4.63 -20.83
N ASP A 33 11.39 4.58 -21.83
CA ASP A 33 12.50 5.50 -22.09
C ASP A 33 12.18 6.54 -23.19
N THR A 34 11.03 6.41 -23.85
CA THR A 34 10.67 7.21 -25.05
C THR A 34 9.31 7.91 -24.94
N THR A 35 8.47 7.50 -23.99
CA THR A 35 7.16 8.08 -23.73
C THR A 35 6.90 8.23 -22.23
N ASP A 36 5.96 9.09 -21.85
CA ASP A 36 5.55 9.31 -20.45
C ASP A 36 4.65 8.19 -19.92
N ASN A 37 5.01 6.93 -20.18
CA ASN A 37 4.23 5.76 -19.78
C ASN A 37 5.06 4.81 -18.91
N ILE A 38 4.38 4.14 -17.98
CA ILE A 38 4.90 3.00 -17.23
C ILE A 38 3.94 1.85 -17.48
N LEU A 39 4.44 0.78 -18.08
CA LEU A 39 3.64 -0.39 -18.42
C LEU A 39 3.66 -1.36 -17.23
N ILE A 40 2.48 -1.73 -16.75
CA ILE A 40 2.26 -2.62 -15.62
C ILE A 40 1.65 -3.91 -16.15
N TYR A 41 2.34 -5.04 -15.97
CA TYR A 41 1.89 -6.35 -16.39
C TYR A 41 1.57 -7.20 -15.17
N ALA A 42 0.29 -7.43 -14.93
CA ALA A 42 -0.24 -8.32 -13.91
C ALA A 42 -0.39 -9.75 -14.46
N ASP A 43 -0.16 -10.73 -13.60
CA ASP A 43 -0.29 -12.14 -13.91
C ASP A 43 -0.79 -12.91 -12.69
N HIS A 44 -2.10 -13.19 -12.71
CA HIS A 44 -2.87 -13.85 -11.64
C HIS A 44 -2.27 -15.17 -11.18
N GLU A 45 -1.63 -15.93 -12.07
CA GLU A 45 -1.07 -17.24 -11.73
C GLU A 45 0.31 -17.12 -11.08
N SER A 46 1.09 -16.10 -11.47
CA SER A 46 2.44 -15.92 -10.96
C SER A 46 2.48 -15.50 -9.49
N GLY A 47 1.49 -14.71 -9.04
CA GLY A 47 1.41 -14.24 -7.65
C GLY A 47 1.08 -15.33 -6.65
N LYS A 48 0.29 -16.35 -7.05
CA LYS A 48 -0.14 -17.45 -6.18
C LYS A 48 1.04 -18.22 -5.58
N LEU A 49 2.13 -18.35 -6.32
CA LEU A 49 3.38 -19.00 -5.86
C LEU A 49 4.02 -18.30 -4.64
N TYR A 50 3.71 -17.01 -4.46
CA TYR A 50 4.25 -16.14 -3.41
C TYR A 50 3.19 -15.76 -2.36
N GLY A 51 1.95 -16.26 -2.50
CA GLY A 51 0.85 -15.98 -1.58
C GLY A 51 0.17 -14.62 -1.76
N TYR A 52 0.30 -13.98 -2.93
CA TYR A 52 -0.45 -12.76 -3.28
C TYR A 52 -1.20 -12.94 -4.60
N GLN A 53 -2.20 -12.08 -4.84
CA GLN A 53 -2.95 -12.05 -6.09
C GLN A 53 -3.15 -10.58 -6.47
N ASP A 54 -2.66 -10.21 -7.65
CA ASP A 54 -2.97 -8.91 -8.26
C ASP A 54 -4.37 -8.98 -8.88
N GLY A 55 -5.11 -7.87 -8.94
CA GLY A 55 -6.44 -7.88 -9.53
C GLY A 55 -7.35 -6.78 -9.03
N TRP A 56 -8.55 -6.75 -9.58
CA TRP A 56 -9.62 -5.88 -9.11
C TRP A 56 -10.13 -6.32 -7.74
N LEU A 57 -10.34 -5.36 -6.86
CA LEU A 57 -11.18 -5.56 -5.70
C LEU A 57 -12.65 -5.50 -6.13
N ALA A 58 -13.46 -6.41 -5.60
CA ALA A 58 -14.92 -6.35 -5.78
C ALA A 58 -15.54 -5.19 -4.98
N GLU A 59 -14.86 -4.77 -3.91
CA GLU A 59 -15.24 -3.60 -3.14
C GLU A 59 -14.79 -2.32 -3.85
N GLU A 60 -15.71 -1.37 -3.98
CA GLU A 60 -15.42 0.00 -4.42
C GLU A 60 -15.68 0.97 -3.26
N ASP A 61 -15.00 2.11 -3.28
CA ASP A 61 -15.30 3.23 -2.39
C ASP A 61 -15.82 4.44 -3.18
N GLU A 62 -15.94 5.59 -2.53
CA GLU A 62 -16.47 6.82 -3.15
C GLU A 62 -15.65 7.29 -4.37
N LYS A 63 -14.42 6.81 -4.54
CA LYS A 63 -13.55 7.13 -5.68
C LYS A 63 -13.63 6.07 -6.80
N GLY A 64 -14.44 5.03 -6.63
CA GLY A 64 -14.68 3.96 -7.60
C GLY A 64 -13.78 2.73 -7.39
N PRO A 65 -13.50 1.96 -8.45
CA PRO A 65 -12.83 0.68 -8.34
C PRO A 65 -11.33 0.80 -8.04
N VAL A 66 -10.78 -0.23 -7.41
CA VAL A 66 -9.36 -0.35 -7.08
C VAL A 66 -8.80 -1.62 -7.70
N PHE A 67 -7.69 -1.48 -8.43
CA PHE A 67 -6.87 -2.60 -8.87
C PHE A 67 -5.63 -2.68 -7.98
N GLU A 68 -5.44 -3.80 -7.28
CA GLU A 68 -4.24 -4.04 -6.48
C GLU A 68 -3.14 -4.66 -7.34
N TYR A 69 -1.94 -4.10 -7.23
CA TYR A 69 -0.76 -4.58 -7.97
C TYR A 69 0.46 -4.70 -7.06
N THR A 70 1.02 -5.89 -6.96
CA THR A 70 2.19 -6.16 -6.14
C THR A 70 3.45 -5.66 -6.83
N GLY A 71 4.27 -4.92 -6.09
CA GLY A 71 5.50 -4.31 -6.56
C GLY A 71 6.52 -5.33 -7.07
N GLN A 72 7.59 -4.82 -7.68
CA GLN A 72 8.71 -5.61 -8.16
C GLN A 72 9.65 -6.04 -7.03
N GLY A 73 10.23 -7.22 -7.24
CA GLY A 73 11.23 -7.86 -6.40
C GLY A 73 10.70 -9.23 -6.05
N VAL A 74 11.49 -10.29 -6.20
CA VAL A 74 11.07 -11.68 -5.93
C VAL A 74 11.85 -12.36 -4.79
N LYS A 75 12.98 -11.79 -4.39
CA LYS A 75 13.82 -12.22 -3.26
C LYS A 75 13.86 -11.12 -2.22
N GLY A 76 13.77 -11.49 -0.94
CA GLY A 76 13.88 -10.55 0.17
C GLY A 76 12.81 -9.45 0.17
N ASN A 77 12.92 -8.53 1.13
CA ASN A 77 12.00 -7.40 1.24
C ASN A 77 12.07 -6.53 -0.02
N GLN A 78 10.91 -6.16 -0.55
CA GLN A 78 10.85 -5.18 -1.61
C GLN A 78 11.26 -3.81 -1.10
N THR A 79 11.88 -3.06 -1.99
CA THR A 79 12.29 -1.68 -1.77
C THR A 79 11.41 -0.78 -2.61
N LEU A 80 11.20 0.48 -2.20
CA LEU A 80 10.49 1.47 -3.03
C LEU A 80 11.47 2.24 -3.96
N THR A 81 12.53 1.56 -4.41
CA THR A 81 13.54 2.09 -5.34
C THR A 81 13.25 1.70 -6.79
N ASP A 82 14.03 2.23 -7.73
CA ASP A 82 13.98 1.92 -9.17
C ASP A 82 12.57 1.91 -9.76
N ARG A 83 12.06 0.70 -10.07
CA ARG A 83 10.77 0.51 -10.73
C ARG A 83 9.61 0.72 -9.77
N ASN A 84 9.73 0.33 -8.50
CA ASN A 84 8.70 0.60 -7.51
C ASN A 84 8.59 2.11 -7.23
N LYS A 85 9.73 2.82 -7.18
CA LYS A 85 9.76 4.29 -7.12
C LYS A 85 8.99 4.90 -8.29
N SER A 86 9.23 4.38 -9.49
CA SER A 86 8.60 4.92 -10.70
C SER A 86 7.06 4.83 -10.66
N VAL A 87 6.50 3.80 -10.03
CA VAL A 87 5.05 3.66 -9.82
C VAL A 87 4.58 4.65 -8.74
N ALA A 88 5.22 4.65 -7.58
CA ALA A 88 4.85 5.51 -6.46
C ALA A 88 4.83 7.00 -6.84
N LEU A 89 5.84 7.45 -7.59
CA LEU A 89 6.02 8.85 -7.97
C LEU A 89 5.61 9.16 -9.42
N HIS A 90 4.88 8.24 -10.08
CA HIS A 90 4.53 8.39 -11.51
C HIS A 90 3.84 9.73 -11.80
N GLY A 91 2.89 10.15 -10.94
CA GLY A 91 2.11 11.38 -11.09
C GLY A 91 2.95 12.64 -10.96
N ASP A 92 3.93 12.65 -10.05
CA ASP A 92 4.86 13.78 -9.86
C ASP A 92 5.79 13.95 -11.08
N HIS A 93 6.09 12.85 -11.75
CA HIS A 93 6.87 12.82 -12.99
C HIS A 93 6.01 12.97 -14.25
N GLY A 94 4.69 13.21 -14.12
CA GLY A 94 3.78 13.36 -15.27
C GLY A 94 3.60 12.10 -16.10
N ARG A 95 3.86 10.91 -15.53
CA ARG A 95 3.79 9.62 -16.22
C ARG A 95 2.45 8.94 -15.99
N THR A 96 1.97 8.22 -16.99
CA THR A 96 0.72 7.44 -16.94
C THR A 96 1.01 5.97 -16.68
N LEU A 97 0.28 5.32 -15.76
CA LEU A 97 0.35 3.87 -15.60
C LEU A 97 -0.60 3.22 -16.60
N ARG A 98 -0.10 2.27 -17.40
CA ARG A 98 -0.90 1.46 -18.34
C ARG A 98 -0.90 0.03 -17.87
N VAL A 99 -2.07 -0.49 -17.49
CA VAL A 99 -2.19 -1.82 -16.89
C VAL A 99 -2.62 -2.84 -17.93
N PHE A 100 -1.96 -4.00 -17.89
CA PHE A 100 -2.21 -5.14 -18.75
C PHE A 100 -2.29 -6.41 -17.90
N VAL A 101 -3.20 -7.32 -18.24
CA VAL A 101 -3.33 -8.62 -17.56
C VAL A 101 -2.94 -9.74 -18.51
N CYS A 102 -2.14 -10.70 -18.03
CA CYS A 102 -1.79 -11.91 -18.77
C CYS A 102 -3.04 -12.76 -19.07
N VAL A 103 -3.32 -13.01 -20.35
CA VAL A 103 -4.49 -13.80 -20.82
C VAL A 103 -4.09 -15.08 -21.54
N GLY A 104 -2.80 -15.41 -21.59
CA GLY A 104 -2.29 -16.66 -22.17
C GLY A 104 -0.97 -16.49 -22.90
N PHE A 105 -0.72 -17.38 -23.87
CA PHE A 105 0.57 -17.47 -24.56
C PHE A 105 0.39 -17.67 -26.07
N VAL A 106 1.31 -17.11 -26.87
CA VAL A 106 1.48 -17.40 -28.29
C VAL A 106 2.15 -18.77 -28.40
N ASN A 107 1.51 -19.75 -29.02
CA ASN A 107 2.03 -21.11 -29.24
C ASN A 107 2.20 -21.97 -27.96
N GLY A 108 1.25 -21.89 -27.02
CA GLY A 108 1.21 -22.75 -25.83
C GLY A 108 2.06 -22.23 -24.65
N LYS A 109 2.03 -22.94 -23.51
CA LYS A 109 2.49 -22.45 -22.19
C LYS A 109 3.97 -22.00 -22.11
N ASN A 110 4.81 -22.40 -23.06
CA ASN A 110 6.24 -22.03 -23.12
C ASN A 110 6.53 -20.86 -24.08
N GLY A 111 5.50 -20.30 -24.71
CA GLY A 111 5.65 -19.25 -25.71
C GLY A 111 5.54 -17.84 -25.16
N THR A 112 5.34 -16.85 -26.03
CA THR A 112 5.28 -15.44 -25.65
C THR A 112 3.97 -15.12 -24.94
N LYS A 113 4.03 -14.53 -23.74
CA LYS A 113 2.82 -14.09 -23.02
C LYS A 113 2.02 -13.06 -23.82
N LYS A 114 0.71 -13.28 -23.90
CA LYS A 114 -0.28 -12.33 -24.40
C LYS A 114 -0.89 -11.60 -23.22
N HIS A 115 -1.05 -10.29 -23.35
CA HIS A 115 -1.62 -9.45 -22.31
C HIS A 115 -2.74 -8.60 -22.88
N ARG A 116 -3.87 -8.55 -22.18
CA ARG A 116 -5.00 -7.71 -22.53
C ARG A 116 -4.85 -6.35 -21.86
N TYR A 117 -5.11 -5.27 -22.60
CA TYR A 117 -5.02 -3.92 -22.08
C TYR A 117 -6.26 -3.49 -21.29
N LEU A 118 -6.08 -3.14 -20.02
CA LEU A 118 -7.17 -2.75 -19.12
C LEU A 118 -7.47 -1.25 -19.19
N GLY A 119 -6.46 -0.40 -19.40
CA GLY A 119 -6.65 1.05 -19.46
C GLY A 119 -5.55 1.86 -18.75
N GLU A 120 -5.86 3.12 -18.47
CA GLU A 120 -4.96 4.09 -17.84
C GLU A 120 -5.28 4.26 -16.36
N PHE A 121 -4.23 4.27 -15.54
CA PHE A 121 -4.33 4.26 -14.09
C PHE A 121 -3.38 5.29 -13.47
N LYS A 122 -3.69 5.59 -12.21
CA LYS A 122 -2.81 6.28 -11.28
C LYS A 122 -2.78 5.55 -9.93
N VAL A 123 -1.77 5.78 -9.10
CA VAL A 123 -1.86 5.36 -7.70
C VAL A 123 -2.97 6.13 -6.98
N ASP A 124 -3.58 5.52 -5.97
CA ASP A 124 -4.54 6.17 -5.09
C ASP A 124 -3.91 7.40 -4.41
N ASP A 125 -4.66 8.49 -4.34
CA ASP A 125 -4.15 9.76 -3.81
C ASP A 125 -4.04 9.78 -2.27
N ASP A 126 -4.80 8.94 -1.56
CA ASP A 126 -4.83 8.88 -0.10
C ASP A 126 -3.99 7.71 0.43
N GLU A 127 -4.05 6.56 -0.23
CA GLU A 127 -3.30 5.35 0.15
C GLU A 127 -2.65 4.72 -1.09
N PRO A 128 -1.53 5.27 -1.59
CA PRO A 128 -0.93 4.87 -2.87
C PRO A 128 -0.46 3.41 -2.89
N PHE A 129 -0.08 2.88 -1.74
CA PHE A 129 0.27 1.48 -1.54
C PHE A 129 0.07 1.08 -0.08
N VAL A 130 -0.11 -0.22 0.13
CA VAL A 130 -0.04 -0.86 1.45
C VAL A 130 1.13 -1.84 1.49
N ARG A 131 1.57 -2.19 2.69
CA ARG A 131 2.62 -3.21 2.88
C ARG A 131 2.04 -4.51 3.39
N ARG A 132 2.41 -5.62 2.76
CA ARG A 132 1.94 -6.96 3.13
C ARG A 132 3.11 -7.94 3.29
N ARG A 133 2.88 -8.99 4.09
CA ARG A 133 3.78 -10.16 4.14
C ARG A 133 3.41 -11.13 3.02
N ALA A 134 4.43 -11.59 2.31
CA ALA A 134 4.31 -12.59 1.26
C ALA A 134 5.53 -13.52 1.31
N LEU A 135 5.47 -14.66 0.63
CA LEU A 135 6.62 -15.52 0.45
C LEU A 135 7.52 -14.98 -0.66
N ASP A 136 8.81 -15.18 -0.53
CA ASP A 136 9.77 -14.97 -1.59
C ASP A 136 9.97 -16.28 -2.39
N GLU A 137 10.81 -16.25 -3.43
CA GLU A 137 11.12 -17.45 -4.22
C GLU A 137 11.79 -18.59 -3.44
N ASN A 138 12.38 -18.31 -2.27
CA ASN A 138 12.97 -19.29 -1.38
C ASN A 138 11.99 -19.73 -0.28
N GLN A 139 10.71 -19.34 -0.37
CA GLN A 139 9.69 -19.54 0.66
C GLN A 139 10.02 -18.85 2.00
N ALA A 140 10.90 -17.86 1.98
CA ALA A 140 11.14 -17.00 3.12
C ALA A 140 10.11 -15.87 3.14
N MET A 141 9.61 -15.55 4.34
CA MET A 141 8.66 -14.46 4.49
C MET A 141 9.35 -13.10 4.28
N ARG A 142 8.75 -12.27 3.43
CA ARG A 142 9.25 -10.96 3.03
C ARG A 142 8.15 -9.90 3.00
N TRP A 143 8.57 -8.64 3.01
CA TRP A 143 7.69 -7.52 2.76
C TRP A 143 7.54 -7.25 1.26
N VAL A 144 6.31 -6.97 0.86
CA VAL A 144 5.97 -6.49 -0.48
C VAL A 144 5.14 -5.22 -0.39
N TYR A 145 5.28 -4.36 -1.39
CA TYR A 145 4.39 -3.23 -1.60
C TYR A 145 3.24 -3.67 -2.49
N VAL A 146 2.00 -3.38 -2.11
CA VAL A 146 0.82 -3.58 -2.95
C VAL A 146 0.28 -2.20 -3.29
N PHE A 147 0.52 -1.78 -4.53
CA PHE A 147 0.03 -0.52 -5.06
C PHE A 147 -1.48 -0.58 -5.27
N ARG A 148 -2.18 0.47 -4.82
CA ARG A 148 -3.61 0.63 -5.04
C ARG A 148 -3.78 1.53 -6.26
N LEU A 149 -4.22 0.95 -7.37
CA LEU A 149 -4.33 1.65 -8.66
C LEU A 149 -5.78 2.04 -8.94
N ARG A 150 -6.00 3.31 -9.26
CA ARG A 150 -7.28 3.90 -9.63
C ARG A 150 -7.33 4.19 -11.13
N PRO A 151 -8.42 3.87 -11.82
CA PRO A 151 -8.64 4.31 -13.19
C PRO A 151 -8.59 5.82 -13.33
N VAL A 152 -8.00 6.32 -14.42
CA VAL A 152 -8.06 7.73 -14.81
C VAL A 152 -9.17 7.99 -15.82
N ALA A 153 -9.57 6.94 -16.55
CA ALA A 153 -10.61 6.98 -17.58
C ALA A 153 -11.38 5.65 -17.58
N GLU A 154 -12.15 5.41 -18.65
CA GLU A 154 -12.80 4.12 -18.87
C GLU A 154 -11.76 2.99 -18.90
N VAL A 155 -12.11 1.88 -18.25
CA VAL A 155 -11.28 0.69 -18.12
C VAL A 155 -12.08 -0.54 -18.47
N GLU A 156 -11.41 -1.56 -18.96
CA GLU A 156 -12.01 -2.87 -19.13
C GLU A 156 -11.96 -3.63 -17.81
N GLN A 157 -13.12 -4.14 -17.40
CA GLN A 157 -13.25 -5.06 -16.28
C GLN A 157 -13.92 -6.34 -16.76
N VAL A 158 -13.29 -7.47 -16.48
CA VAL A 158 -13.86 -8.79 -16.71
C VAL A 158 -13.79 -9.58 -15.41
N ALA A 159 -14.75 -10.49 -15.20
CA ALA A 159 -14.90 -11.21 -13.93
C ALA A 159 -13.64 -11.99 -13.52
N GLU A 160 -12.87 -12.47 -14.51
CA GLU A 160 -11.65 -13.24 -14.32
C GLU A 160 -10.49 -12.41 -13.73
N ASP A 161 -10.58 -11.08 -13.79
CA ASP A 161 -9.54 -10.19 -13.27
C ASP A 161 -9.74 -9.80 -11.81
N PHE A 162 -10.85 -10.21 -11.19
CA PHE A 162 -11.11 -9.94 -9.79
C PHE A 162 -10.34 -10.89 -8.89
N VAL A 163 -9.85 -10.35 -7.78
CA VAL A 163 -9.28 -11.16 -6.70
C VAL A 163 -10.38 -12.09 -6.17
N ALA A 164 -10.03 -13.34 -5.87
CA ALA A 164 -11.01 -14.28 -5.36
C ALA A 164 -11.48 -13.86 -3.96
N ALA A 165 -12.79 -13.69 -3.80
CA ALA A 165 -13.40 -13.43 -2.51
C ALA A 165 -13.06 -14.53 -1.51
N ALA A 166 -12.92 -14.17 -0.23
CA ALA A 166 -12.65 -15.15 0.81
C ALA A 166 -13.85 -16.10 0.94
N PRO A 167 -13.65 -17.43 0.94
CA PRO A 167 -14.73 -18.39 1.06
C PRO A 167 -15.36 -18.40 2.46
N GLU A 168 -14.58 -18.00 3.47
CA GLU A 168 -14.95 -17.93 4.87
C GLU A 168 -14.14 -16.84 5.60
N ASP A 169 -14.62 -16.48 6.79
CA ASP A 169 -13.88 -15.61 7.70
C ASP A 169 -12.64 -16.36 8.18
N SER A 170 -11.48 -15.72 8.10
CA SER A 170 -10.24 -16.30 8.58
C SER A 170 -9.33 -15.23 9.14
N ILE A 171 -8.60 -15.63 10.19
CA ILE A 171 -7.56 -14.83 10.79
C ILE A 171 -6.26 -15.61 10.79
N GLU A 172 -5.18 -14.94 10.44
CA GLU A 172 -3.83 -15.50 10.45
C GLU A 172 -2.95 -14.54 11.25
N THR A 173 -2.30 -15.05 12.29
CA THR A 173 -1.40 -14.25 13.11
C THR A 173 0.04 -14.51 12.67
N VAL A 174 0.77 -13.46 12.34
CA VAL A 174 2.16 -13.53 11.89
C VAL A 174 3.05 -12.69 12.80
N SER A 175 4.30 -13.08 13.00
CA SER A 175 5.25 -12.26 13.78
C SER A 175 5.42 -10.88 13.17
N ALA A 176 5.37 -9.84 14.01
CA ALA A 176 5.72 -8.50 13.58
C ALA A 176 7.23 -8.42 13.35
N VAL A 177 7.63 -7.77 12.28
CA VAL A 177 9.04 -7.55 11.92
C VAL A 177 9.18 -6.10 11.45
N PRO A 178 10.38 -5.50 11.58
CA PRO A 178 10.60 -4.15 11.10
C PRO A 178 10.19 -3.98 9.64
N ILE A 179 9.53 -2.84 9.40
CA ILE A 179 8.91 -2.36 8.20
C ILE A 179 9.97 -1.54 7.43
N SER A 180 10.56 -0.50 8.00
CA SER A 180 11.52 0.42 7.37
C SER A 180 12.58 -0.28 6.51
N ASP A 181 12.69 0.18 5.26
CA ASP A 181 13.82 -0.10 4.39
C ASP A 181 14.70 1.17 4.36
N PRO A 182 15.96 1.10 4.83
CA PRO A 182 16.84 2.26 4.96
C PRO A 182 17.22 2.92 3.62
N THR A 183 17.04 2.24 2.47
CA THR A 183 17.39 2.79 1.14
C THR A 183 16.45 3.91 0.67
N LEU A 184 15.35 4.15 1.38
CA LEU A 184 14.32 5.13 1.04
C LEU A 184 14.57 6.54 1.60
N LEU A 185 15.50 6.69 2.53
CA LEU A 185 16.00 8.02 2.93
C LEU A 185 16.60 8.78 1.74
N GLU A 186 17.15 8.06 0.74
CA GLU A 186 17.70 8.62 -0.50
C GLU A 186 16.64 9.09 -1.51
N LEU A 187 15.38 8.71 -1.31
CA LEU A 187 14.27 9.06 -2.21
C LEU A 187 13.61 10.38 -1.85
N LYS A 188 13.94 10.94 -0.69
CA LYS A 188 13.68 12.35 -0.35
C LYS A 188 14.50 13.22 -1.31
N PRO A 189 13.90 14.14 -2.09
CA PRO A 189 14.69 15.14 -2.79
C PRO A 189 15.49 15.94 -1.77
N ALA A 190 16.80 16.10 -2.01
CA ALA A 190 17.68 17.00 -1.25
C ALA A 190 17.30 18.50 -1.37
N GLU A 191 16.10 18.83 -1.85
CA GLU A 191 15.65 20.20 -2.15
C GLU A 191 14.21 20.47 -1.69
N ALA A 192 13.72 19.81 -0.64
CA ALA A 192 12.60 20.37 0.13
C ALA A 192 13.14 21.59 0.90
N THR A 193 13.31 22.69 0.17
CA THR A 193 13.66 23.99 0.73
C THR A 193 12.73 24.29 1.88
N THR A 194 13.30 24.66 3.01
CA THR A 194 12.66 25.33 4.14
C THR A 194 11.76 26.45 3.62
N GLY A 195 10.50 26.11 3.36
CA GLY A 195 9.47 27.02 2.87
C GLY A 195 8.83 27.70 4.06
N GLN A 196 9.29 28.92 4.33
CA GLN A 196 8.70 29.86 5.28
C GLN A 196 7.17 29.77 5.34
N VAL A 197 6.67 29.74 6.58
CA VAL A 197 5.31 30.11 6.95
C VAL A 197 4.95 31.40 6.22
N THR A 198 4.09 31.31 5.20
CA THR A 198 3.50 32.48 4.55
C THR A 198 2.00 32.49 4.78
N LYS A 199 1.55 33.69 5.16
CA LYS A 199 0.18 34.05 5.55
C LYS A 199 -0.84 33.74 4.44
N PRO A 200 -2.12 33.54 4.78
CA PRO A 200 -3.14 33.17 3.81
C PRO A 200 -3.50 34.39 2.94
N GLU A 201 -3.54 34.21 1.62
CA GLU A 201 -4.70 34.57 0.79
C GLU A 201 -4.49 34.45 -0.73
N LYS A 202 -5.65 34.19 -1.38
CA LYS A 202 -6.07 34.49 -2.76
C LYS A 202 -5.73 33.49 -3.89
N ASN A 203 -6.77 32.69 -4.15
CA ASN A 203 -7.17 32.11 -5.44
C ASN A 203 -6.40 32.65 -6.66
N SER A 204 -5.57 31.80 -7.24
CA SER A 204 -5.36 31.80 -8.69
C SER A 204 -5.08 30.39 -9.19
N LYS A 205 -5.72 30.06 -10.30
CA LYS A 205 -5.85 28.71 -10.86
C LYS A 205 -4.50 28.18 -11.37
N LYS A 206 -3.87 27.29 -10.60
CA LYS A 206 -3.01 26.19 -11.06
C LYS A 206 -3.07 25.09 -9.99
N LYS A 207 -3.91 24.07 -10.19
CA LYS A 207 -3.91 22.86 -9.35
C LYS A 207 -2.61 22.11 -9.62
N VAL A 208 -1.56 22.43 -8.87
CA VAL A 208 -0.37 21.58 -8.80
C VAL A 208 -0.72 20.43 -7.87
N THR A 209 -0.66 19.22 -8.42
CA THR A 209 -0.78 17.92 -7.76
C THR A 209 0.34 17.74 -6.74
N ARG A 210 0.14 18.17 -5.50
CA ARG A 210 1.05 17.94 -4.35
C ARG A 210 0.61 16.79 -3.43
N LYS A 211 -0.50 16.11 -3.72
CA LYS A 211 -1.13 15.20 -2.75
C LYS A 211 -0.46 13.82 -2.63
N ALA A 212 0.04 13.26 -3.73
CA ALA A 212 0.62 11.91 -3.73
C ALA A 212 1.91 11.85 -2.89
N SER A 213 2.78 12.86 -3.00
CA SER A 213 4.01 12.94 -2.21
C SER A 213 3.74 13.01 -0.70
N ASP A 214 2.73 13.78 -0.30
CA ASP A 214 2.38 13.97 1.11
C ASP A 214 1.80 12.69 1.72
N ALA A 215 0.93 11.99 0.96
CA ALA A 215 0.37 10.71 1.39
C ALA A 215 1.47 9.64 1.56
N VAL A 216 2.38 9.55 0.57
CA VAL A 216 3.55 8.69 0.67
C VAL A 216 4.36 9.03 1.92
N GLU A 217 4.66 10.31 2.17
CA GLU A 217 5.43 10.74 3.36
C GLU A 217 4.75 10.35 4.68
N ILE A 218 3.43 10.50 4.79
CA ILE A 218 2.69 10.12 6.00
C ILE A 218 2.77 8.61 6.24
N THR A 219 2.54 7.80 5.20
CA THR A 219 2.68 6.33 5.27
C THR A 219 4.09 5.92 5.73
N TRP A 220 5.12 6.67 5.35
CA TRP A 220 6.49 6.41 5.83
C TRP A 220 6.70 6.73 7.30
N ARG A 221 6.23 7.90 7.75
CA ARG A 221 6.33 8.27 9.18
C ARG A 221 5.65 7.23 10.06
N GLU A 222 4.52 6.69 9.60
CA GLU A 222 3.81 5.59 10.26
C GLU A 222 4.65 4.30 10.32
N ALA A 223 5.27 3.91 9.20
CA ALA A 223 6.16 2.75 9.14
C ALA A 223 7.39 2.90 10.06
N GLU A 224 8.03 4.08 10.06
CA GLU A 224 9.19 4.35 10.92
C GLU A 224 8.81 4.34 12.41
N LEU A 225 7.65 4.91 12.75
CA LEU A 225 7.08 4.83 14.11
C LEU A 225 6.82 3.38 14.52
N SER A 226 6.25 2.58 13.61
CA SER A 226 6.01 1.16 13.84
C SER A 226 7.27 0.38 14.14
N ASP A 227 8.39 0.71 13.50
CA ASP A 227 9.64 0.01 13.73
C ASP A 227 10.28 0.36 15.07
N ARG A 228 10.32 1.65 15.39
CA ARG A 228 10.83 2.11 16.68
C ARG A 228 10.01 1.52 17.81
N PHE A 229 8.68 1.52 17.67
CA PHE A 229 7.79 0.98 18.69
C PHE A 229 7.84 -0.56 18.79
N LEU A 230 7.92 -1.27 17.67
CA LEU A 230 8.14 -2.72 17.65
C LEU A 230 9.47 -3.09 18.34
N ALA A 231 10.55 -2.39 18.02
CA ALA A 231 11.86 -2.60 18.64
C ALA A 231 11.79 -2.34 20.15
N PHE A 232 11.09 -1.28 20.56
CA PHE A 232 10.84 -0.98 21.96
C PHE A 232 10.08 -2.12 22.67
N LEU A 233 8.91 -2.52 22.18
CA LEU A 233 8.12 -3.61 22.79
C LEU A 233 8.92 -4.92 22.87
N THR A 234 9.66 -5.25 21.81
CA THR A 234 10.53 -6.44 21.78
C THR A 234 11.66 -6.33 22.82
N SER A 235 12.24 -5.15 23.02
CA SER A 235 13.25 -4.91 24.06
C SER A 235 12.71 -5.06 25.47
N GLN A 236 11.40 -4.83 25.66
CA GLN A 236 10.69 -5.07 26.92
C GLN A 236 10.30 -6.56 27.10
N GLY A 237 10.58 -7.41 26.11
CA GLY A 237 10.29 -8.85 26.15
C GLY A 237 8.88 -9.23 25.65
N HIS A 238 8.19 -8.33 24.94
CA HIS A 238 6.84 -8.59 24.45
C HIS A 238 6.85 -9.38 23.14
N GLU A 239 5.89 -10.30 22.99
CA GLU A 239 5.68 -11.04 21.74
C GLU A 239 4.70 -10.25 20.85
N VAL A 240 5.24 -9.54 19.86
CA VAL A 240 4.45 -8.69 18.97
C VAL A 240 4.19 -9.38 17.62
N LYS A 241 2.94 -9.31 17.18
CA LYS A 241 2.41 -9.93 15.96
C LYS A 241 1.61 -8.93 15.13
N ARG A 242 1.21 -9.36 13.94
CA ARG A 242 0.18 -8.72 13.11
C ARG A 242 -0.91 -9.74 12.83
N VAL A 243 -2.15 -9.28 12.70
CA VAL A 243 -3.29 -10.13 12.37
C VAL A 243 -3.74 -9.80 10.96
N LYS A 244 -3.68 -10.79 10.08
CA LYS A 244 -4.33 -10.77 8.76
C LYS A 244 -5.77 -11.18 8.95
N ILE A 245 -6.70 -10.38 8.45
CA ILE A 245 -8.14 -10.62 8.53
C ILE A 245 -8.66 -10.74 7.10
N ARG A 246 -9.30 -11.88 6.80
CA ARG A 246 -10.13 -12.04 5.60
C ARG A 246 -11.57 -12.27 6.02
N ILE A 247 -12.48 -11.55 5.38
CA ILE A 247 -13.91 -11.61 5.66
C ILE A 247 -14.58 -12.31 4.49
N LYS A 248 -15.47 -13.26 4.80
CA LYS A 248 -16.23 -14.03 3.84
C LYS A 248 -16.94 -13.11 2.85
N GLY A 249 -16.82 -13.45 1.57
CA GLY A 249 -17.43 -12.70 0.48
C GLY A 249 -16.69 -11.42 0.09
N LEU A 250 -15.68 -11.00 0.86
CA LEU A 250 -14.84 -9.87 0.50
C LEU A 250 -13.57 -10.30 -0.23
N THR A 251 -13.12 -9.47 -1.15
CA THR A 251 -11.83 -9.63 -1.85
C THR A 251 -10.70 -8.92 -1.11
N ALA A 252 -11.01 -7.79 -0.45
CA ALA A 252 -10.09 -7.07 0.40
C ALA A 252 -9.52 -7.94 1.54
N THR A 253 -8.23 -7.74 1.81
CA THR A 253 -7.54 -8.30 2.97
C THR A 253 -7.11 -7.16 3.89
N PHE A 254 -7.47 -7.27 5.16
CA PHE A 254 -7.14 -6.29 6.18
C PHE A 254 -5.98 -6.78 7.03
N TRP A 255 -5.15 -5.84 7.49
CA TRP A 255 -4.02 -6.13 8.36
C TRP A 255 -4.05 -5.15 9.52
N THR A 256 -3.87 -5.65 10.74
CA THR A 256 -3.60 -4.78 11.88
C THR A 256 -2.18 -4.22 11.84
N ASP A 257 -1.92 -3.13 12.55
CA ASP A 257 -0.56 -2.62 12.70
C ASP A 257 0.28 -3.49 13.62
N LEU A 258 0.18 -3.31 14.95
CA LEU A 258 0.90 -4.13 15.92
C LEU A 258 -0.07 -4.72 16.95
N TYR A 259 0.02 -6.03 17.15
CA TYR A 259 -0.73 -6.75 18.16
C TYR A 259 0.23 -7.40 19.15
N ASP A 260 0.27 -6.87 20.35
CA ASP A 260 1.03 -7.43 21.47
C ASP A 260 0.24 -8.57 22.11
N VAL A 261 0.74 -9.79 21.92
CA VAL A 261 0.12 -11.02 22.40
C VAL A 261 0.29 -11.19 23.90
N THR A 262 1.37 -10.63 24.46
CA THR A 262 1.73 -10.72 25.87
C THR A 262 0.65 -10.06 26.71
N ASP A 263 0.36 -8.79 26.41
CA ASP A 263 -0.59 -7.98 27.19
C ASP A 263 -1.97 -7.87 26.54
N ASN A 264 -2.18 -8.56 25.41
CA ASN A 264 -3.43 -8.52 24.64
C ASN A 264 -3.79 -7.08 24.22
N VAL A 265 -2.85 -6.39 23.56
CA VAL A 265 -3.00 -4.99 23.16
C VAL A 265 -2.93 -4.87 21.64
N LEU A 266 -3.96 -4.30 21.04
CA LEU A 266 -3.99 -3.92 19.64
C LEU A 266 -3.64 -2.45 19.53
N TYR A 267 -2.50 -2.18 18.90
CA TYR A 267 -2.04 -0.84 18.59
C TYR A 267 -2.38 -0.51 17.13
N GLU A 268 -2.93 0.68 16.92
CA GLU A 268 -3.08 1.30 15.61
C GLU A 268 -2.20 2.54 15.56
N LEU A 269 -1.23 2.52 14.65
CA LEU A 269 -0.20 3.53 14.52
C LEU A 269 -0.61 4.54 13.46
N LYS A 270 -0.28 5.81 13.67
CA LYS A 270 -0.49 6.84 12.66
C LYS A 270 0.73 7.72 12.54
N GLY A 271 1.13 8.04 11.31
CA GLY A 271 2.27 8.94 11.05
C GLY A 271 2.03 10.42 11.40
N SER A 272 0.86 10.77 11.94
CA SER A 272 0.45 12.14 12.30
C SER A 272 -0.54 12.13 13.46
N GLY A 273 -0.41 13.08 14.39
CA GLY A 273 -1.40 13.33 15.46
C GLY A 273 -2.59 14.18 15.05
N GLY A 274 -2.80 14.41 13.75
CA GLY A 274 -3.91 15.22 13.24
C GLY A 274 -5.28 14.57 13.42
N ARG A 275 -6.34 15.38 13.51
CA ARG A 275 -7.72 14.91 13.78
C ARG A 275 -8.20 13.79 12.84
N ASN A 276 -7.89 13.87 11.54
CA ASN A 276 -8.30 12.84 10.58
C ASN A 276 -7.60 11.51 10.85
N ALA A 277 -6.30 11.54 11.16
CA ALA A 277 -5.53 10.35 11.48
C ALA A 277 -6.05 9.67 12.75
N VAL A 278 -6.31 10.45 13.81
CA VAL A 278 -6.89 9.95 15.08
C VAL A 278 -8.27 9.33 14.86
N ARG A 279 -9.16 9.99 14.10
CA ARG A 279 -10.48 9.44 13.77
C ARG A 279 -10.40 8.13 12.98
N MET A 280 -9.47 8.07 12.02
CA MET A 280 -9.25 6.85 11.24
C MET A 280 -8.77 5.71 12.15
N ALA A 281 -7.79 5.98 13.02
CA ALA A 281 -7.27 4.99 13.96
C ALA A 281 -8.37 4.42 14.87
N ILE A 282 -9.26 5.28 15.40
CA ILE A 282 -10.41 4.84 16.20
C ILE A 282 -11.32 3.92 15.38
N GLY A 283 -11.63 4.28 14.13
CA GLY A 283 -12.46 3.45 13.26
C GLY A 283 -11.83 2.07 13.00
N GLN A 284 -10.54 2.06 12.66
CA GLN A 284 -9.77 0.85 12.38
C GLN A 284 -9.66 -0.06 13.62
N LEU A 285 -9.37 0.50 14.80
CA LEU A 285 -9.31 -0.27 16.04
C LEU A 285 -10.66 -0.94 16.36
N HIS A 286 -11.76 -0.20 16.26
CA HIS A 286 -13.10 -0.77 16.47
C HIS A 286 -13.41 -1.85 15.45
N ASP A 287 -13.04 -1.65 14.19
CA ASP A 287 -13.23 -2.64 13.13
C ASP A 287 -12.46 -3.93 13.41
N TYR A 288 -11.14 -3.83 13.58
CA TYR A 288 -10.25 -4.97 13.74
C TYR A 288 -10.48 -5.74 15.05
N SER A 289 -10.86 -5.05 16.13
CA SER A 289 -11.11 -5.68 17.44
C SER A 289 -12.13 -6.83 17.39
N ARG A 290 -13.10 -6.76 16.47
CA ARG A 290 -14.15 -7.79 16.28
C ARG A 290 -13.56 -9.15 15.88
N HIS A 291 -12.44 -9.12 15.17
CA HIS A 291 -11.80 -10.28 14.56
C HIS A 291 -10.57 -10.75 15.33
N MET A 292 -10.19 -10.10 16.44
CA MET A 292 -8.97 -10.43 17.15
C MET A 292 -8.97 -11.86 17.73
N PRO A 293 -7.80 -12.55 17.75
CA PRO A 293 -7.70 -13.92 18.26
C PRO A 293 -8.12 -14.07 19.72
N LYS A 294 -7.72 -13.12 20.57
CA LYS A 294 -8.18 -12.98 21.95
C LYS A 294 -9.22 -11.86 22.00
N LYS A 295 -10.30 -12.09 22.74
CA LYS A 295 -11.33 -11.07 22.98
C LYS A 295 -10.82 -10.03 23.98
N ASP A 296 -11.53 -8.89 24.00
CA ASP A 296 -11.29 -7.80 24.94
C ASP A 296 -9.84 -7.27 24.91
N ALA A 297 -9.25 -7.26 23.72
CA ALA A 297 -7.95 -6.63 23.52
C ALA A 297 -8.04 -5.14 23.87
N ARG A 298 -7.07 -4.65 24.63
CA ARG A 298 -6.88 -3.21 24.85
C ARG A 298 -6.62 -2.56 23.51
N LEU A 299 -7.30 -1.45 23.24
CA LEU A 299 -7.20 -0.73 21.97
C LEU A 299 -6.40 0.56 22.22
N VAL A 300 -5.27 0.72 21.53
CA VAL A 300 -4.36 1.84 21.75
C VAL A 300 -4.08 2.56 20.44
N VAL A 301 -4.30 3.87 20.41
CA VAL A 301 -3.84 4.74 19.33
C VAL A 301 -2.41 5.17 19.64
N MET A 302 -1.47 4.90 18.73
CA MET A 302 -0.05 5.19 18.91
C MET A 302 0.42 6.28 17.92
N LEU A 303 0.91 7.41 18.45
CA LEU A 303 1.21 8.63 17.69
C LEU A 303 2.68 9.09 17.84
N PRO A 304 3.25 9.80 16.85
CA PRO A 304 4.64 10.28 16.91
C PRO A 304 4.84 11.43 17.90
N GLU A 305 3.77 12.03 18.41
CA GLU A 305 3.81 13.10 19.41
C GLU A 305 2.48 13.16 20.15
N LYS A 306 2.46 13.82 21.32
CA LYS A 306 1.23 14.04 22.06
C LYS A 306 0.26 14.89 21.22
N PRO A 307 -0.97 14.42 20.93
CA PRO A 307 -1.96 15.22 20.24
C PRO A 307 -2.51 16.33 21.16
N VAL A 308 -3.22 17.30 20.59
CA VAL A 308 -3.94 18.30 21.39
C VAL A 308 -4.95 17.63 22.33
N ASP A 309 -5.21 18.24 23.49
CA ASP A 309 -5.99 17.59 24.56
C ASP A 309 -7.39 17.14 24.11
N ASP A 310 -8.09 17.91 23.26
CA ASP A 310 -9.39 17.50 22.66
C ASP A 310 -9.32 16.15 21.92
N LEU A 311 -8.21 15.87 21.23
CA LEU A 311 -8.04 14.59 20.52
C LEU A 311 -7.69 13.46 21.49
N ALA A 312 -6.95 13.74 22.57
CA ALA A 312 -6.73 12.76 23.63
C ALA A 312 -8.05 12.40 24.34
N GLU A 313 -8.89 13.39 24.62
CA GLU A 313 -10.24 13.21 25.15
C GLU A 313 -11.13 12.41 24.20
N LEU A 314 -11.03 12.63 22.88
CA LEU A 314 -11.75 11.86 21.87
C LEU A 314 -11.36 10.37 21.89
N VAL A 315 -10.05 10.06 21.99
CA VAL A 315 -9.56 8.67 22.09
C VAL A 315 -10.11 8.01 23.37
N ALA A 316 -10.02 8.70 24.50
CA ALA A 316 -10.56 8.19 25.77
C ALA A 316 -12.09 8.00 25.71
N HIS A 317 -12.83 8.94 25.12
CA HIS A 317 -14.27 8.86 24.94
C HIS A 317 -14.69 7.66 24.07
N ALA A 318 -13.85 7.29 23.09
CA ALA A 318 -14.04 6.10 22.26
C ALA A 318 -13.74 4.77 22.97
N GLY A 319 -13.34 4.80 24.26
CA GLY A 319 -12.99 3.61 25.04
C GLY A 319 -11.60 3.06 24.72
N MET A 320 -10.70 3.92 24.24
CA MET A 320 -9.35 3.56 23.81
C MET A 320 -8.30 4.30 24.63
N GLU A 321 -7.09 3.76 24.63
CA GLU A 321 -5.94 4.37 25.26
C GLU A 321 -5.07 5.08 24.22
N LEU A 322 -4.24 6.02 24.70
CA LEU A 322 -3.37 6.82 23.87
C LEU A 322 -1.92 6.56 24.28
N ALA A 323 -1.11 6.16 23.31
CA ALA A 323 0.33 6.10 23.44
C ALA A 323 1.01 7.09 22.48
N TYR A 324 2.14 7.65 22.87
CA TYR A 324 2.89 8.59 22.03
C TYR A 324 4.40 8.61 22.34
N GLU A 325 5.20 9.06 21.37
CA GLU A 325 6.62 9.34 21.56
C GLU A 325 6.83 10.66 22.33
N ASP A 326 7.69 10.64 23.34
CA ASP A 326 8.19 11.80 24.07
C ASP A 326 9.71 11.67 24.24
N GLY A 327 10.45 12.28 23.31
CA GLY A 327 11.89 12.07 23.18
C GLY A 327 12.21 10.61 22.85
N ASP A 328 13.07 9.97 23.65
CA ASP A 328 13.48 8.56 23.47
C ASP A 328 12.56 7.56 24.20
N LYS A 329 11.38 8.01 24.65
CA LYS A 329 10.44 7.19 25.43
C LYS A 329 9.09 7.09 24.73
N PHE A 330 8.44 5.96 24.97
CA PHE A 330 7.02 5.78 24.69
C PHE A 330 6.22 5.99 25.97
N ILE A 331 5.21 6.86 25.93
CA ILE A 331 4.31 7.15 27.04
C ILE A 331 2.96 6.50 26.76
N GLY A 332 2.27 6.00 27.80
CA GLY A 332 0.88 5.50 27.68
C GLY A 332 0.73 4.12 27.03
N TRP A 333 1.82 3.38 26.80
CA TRP A 333 1.77 2.05 26.19
C TRP A 333 1.40 0.94 27.19
N THR A 334 1.77 1.09 28.47
CA THR A 334 1.38 0.16 29.54
C THR A 334 -0.01 0.48 30.09
N ALA A 335 -0.68 -0.53 30.66
CA ALA A 335 -1.90 -0.30 31.42
C ALA A 335 -1.67 0.70 32.56
N SER A 336 -2.62 1.62 32.72
CA SER A 336 -2.68 2.58 33.84
C SER A 336 -3.17 1.92 35.11
#